data_AF-A0AA41MFC4-F1
#
_entry.id   AF-A0AA41MFC4-F1
#
_cell.length_a   1.000
_cell.length_b   1.000
_cell.length_c   1.000
_cell.angle_alpha   90.00
_cell.angle_beta   90.00
_cell.angle_gamma   90.00
#
_symmetry.space_group_name_H-M   'P 1'
#
loop_
_entity.id
_entity.type
_entity.pdbx_description
1 polymer ?
#
loop_
_entity_poly.entity_id
_entity_poly.type
_entity_poly.pdbx_seq_one_letter_code
_entity_poly.pdbx_strand_id
1 'polypeptide(L)'
;MDQEVQVWPAQPCPEEHLAFRMVSEAANIFELKICLEDRMLMSPVKDNVGPGLNIVLVNGVILELIETGASNMWAGDVNDLLKFIRPLHEGTLVFVASCNDPVTKMNEETRKLFSELSSRNAKEPAFHDSWVFVGV
;
A
#
# COMPACT_ATOMS: atom_id res chain seq x y z
N MET A 1 -0.87 22.48 -17.72
CA MET A 1 -2.11 22.19 -16.97
C MET A 1 -1.72 21.14 -15.97
N ASP A 2 -1.03 21.58 -14.95
CA ASP A 2 -0.48 20.75 -13.90
C ASP A 2 -1.63 20.32 -13.01
N GLN A 3 -2.09 19.08 -13.17
CA GLN A 3 -2.93 18.43 -12.17
C GLN A 3 -2.02 18.05 -10.99
N GLU A 4 -1.54 19.06 -10.26
CA GLU A 4 -1.24 18.89 -8.84
C GLU A 4 -2.57 18.55 -8.16
N VAL A 5 -2.84 17.25 -8.09
CA VAL A 5 -3.92 16.69 -7.28
C VAL A 5 -3.75 17.28 -5.90
N GLN A 6 -4.69 18.13 -5.49
CA GLN A 6 -4.75 18.69 -4.14
C GLN A 6 -4.68 17.54 -3.12
N VAL A 7 -3.51 17.34 -2.51
CA VAL A 7 -3.25 16.27 -1.52
C VAL A 7 -3.67 16.71 -0.10
N TRP A 8 -4.07 17.97 0.08
CA TRP A 8 -4.18 18.56 1.40
C TRP A 8 -5.43 18.12 2.19
N PRO A 9 -5.31 17.66 3.45
CA PRO A 9 -6.44 17.65 4.37
C PRO A 9 -6.91 19.08 4.61
N ALA A 10 -8.21 19.33 4.83
CA ALA A 10 -8.72 20.68 5.08
C ALA A 10 -8.09 21.36 6.32
N GLN A 11 -7.38 20.60 7.16
CA GLN A 11 -6.61 21.05 8.31
C GLN A 11 -5.25 20.34 8.36
N PRO A 12 -4.16 21.04 8.73
CA PRO A 12 -2.85 20.41 8.89
C PRO A 12 -2.87 19.35 10.00
N CYS A 13 -2.03 18.32 9.85
CA CYS A 13 -1.79 17.34 10.91
C CYS A 13 -1.21 18.05 12.16
N PRO A 14 -1.51 17.57 13.38
CA PRO A 14 -0.85 18.05 14.59
C PRO A 14 0.67 17.84 14.53
N GLU A 15 1.40 18.53 15.41
CA GLU A 15 2.84 18.28 15.57
C GLU A 15 3.10 16.79 15.86
N GLU A 16 4.24 16.29 15.37
CA GLU A 16 4.66 14.88 15.51
C GLU A 16 3.72 13.84 14.85
N HIS A 17 2.88 14.26 13.90
CA HIS A 17 2.04 13.36 13.10
C HIS A 17 2.42 13.40 11.62
N LEU A 18 2.14 12.30 10.92
CA LEU A 18 2.38 12.16 9.48
C LEU A 18 1.07 12.25 8.70
N ALA A 19 1.07 13.06 7.64
CA ALA A 19 0.02 13.14 6.65
C ALA A 19 0.24 12.09 5.57
N PHE A 20 -0.75 11.22 5.34
CA PHE A 20 -0.74 10.28 4.23
C PHE A 20 -2.10 10.20 3.56
N ARG A 21 -2.10 9.79 2.30
CA ARG A 21 -3.31 9.51 1.53
C ARG A 21 -3.12 8.23 0.75
N MET A 22 -4.07 7.31 0.89
CA MET A 22 -4.14 6.10 0.10
C MET A 22 -5.48 6.01 -0.60
N VAL A 23 -5.44 5.60 -1.86
CA VAL A 23 -6.60 5.31 -2.68
C VAL A 23 -6.34 3.96 -3.30
N SER A 24 -7.21 2.98 -3.05
CA SER A 24 -7.26 1.74 -3.82
C SER A 24 -8.07 1.98 -5.09
N GLU A 25 -7.96 1.05 -6.03
CA GLU A 25 -8.84 1.10 -7.21
C GLU A 25 -10.31 0.94 -6.81
N ALA A 26 -11.18 1.69 -7.50
CA ALA A 26 -12.63 1.56 -7.41
C ALA A 26 -13.22 1.36 -8.81
N ALA A 27 -13.93 0.24 -9.00
CA ALA A 27 -14.53 -0.16 -10.28
C ALA A 27 -13.50 -0.19 -11.44
N ASN A 28 -13.67 0.64 -12.46
CA ASN A 28 -12.79 0.71 -13.64
C ASN A 28 -11.90 1.97 -13.64
N ILE A 29 -11.83 2.68 -12.52
CA ILE A 29 -11.04 3.90 -12.41
C ILE A 29 -9.71 3.54 -11.75
N PHE A 30 -8.66 3.44 -12.57
CA PHE A 30 -7.28 3.28 -12.12
C PHE A 30 -6.79 4.56 -11.43
N GLU A 31 -7.22 4.77 -10.19
CA GLU A 31 -6.88 5.93 -9.36
C GLU A 31 -5.98 5.58 -8.17
N LEU A 32 -5.37 4.40 -8.19
CA LEU A 32 -4.50 3.95 -7.11
C LEU A 32 -3.40 4.98 -6.85
N LYS A 33 -3.36 5.52 -5.64
CA LYS A 33 -2.40 6.53 -5.23
C LYS A 33 -1.98 6.28 -3.79
N ILE A 34 -0.68 6.31 -3.55
CA ILE A 34 -0.11 6.30 -2.20
C ILE A 34 0.79 7.53 -2.08
N CYS A 35 0.44 8.41 -1.15
CA CYS A 35 1.15 9.65 -0.85
C CYS A 35 1.48 9.73 0.64
N LEU A 36 2.65 10.28 0.96
CA LEU A 36 3.12 10.54 2.33
C LEU A 36 3.82 11.90 2.35
N GLU A 37 3.45 12.79 3.27
CA GLU A 37 4.04 14.14 3.41
C GLU A 37 4.10 14.88 2.06
N ASP A 38 2.97 14.90 1.34
CA ASP A 38 2.80 15.46 -0.01
C ASP A 38 3.67 14.84 -1.12
N ARG A 39 4.44 13.80 -0.81
CA ARG A 39 5.24 13.05 -1.78
C ARG A 39 4.42 11.90 -2.34
N MET A 40 4.26 11.88 -3.67
CA MET A 40 3.63 10.78 -4.37
C MET A 40 4.60 9.60 -4.51
N LEU A 41 4.32 8.51 -3.78
CA LEU A 41 5.13 7.31 -3.73
C LEU A 41 4.73 6.31 -4.82
N MET A 42 3.42 6.08 -5.00
CA MET A 42 2.88 5.24 -6.09
C MET A 42 1.72 5.91 -6.79
N SER A 43 1.69 5.83 -8.12
CA SER A 43 0.55 6.22 -8.96
C SER A 43 0.68 5.69 -10.39
N PRO A 44 -0.42 5.61 -11.18
CA PRO A 44 -0.35 5.32 -12.60
C PRO A 44 0.57 6.26 -13.38
N VAL A 45 0.64 7.54 -12.98
CA VAL A 45 1.51 8.54 -13.64
C VAL A 45 2.99 8.26 -13.41
N LYS A 46 3.34 7.63 -12.27
CA LYS A 46 4.71 7.20 -11.97
C LYS A 46 5.07 5.85 -12.60
N ASP A 47 4.13 5.19 -13.28
CA ASP A 47 4.32 3.89 -13.93
C ASP A 47 4.87 2.81 -12.99
N ASN A 48 4.48 2.87 -11.70
CA ASN A 48 4.96 1.96 -10.67
C ASN A 48 3.84 1.24 -9.93
N VAL A 49 2.67 1.08 -10.57
CA VAL A 49 1.50 0.39 -10.04
C VAL A 49 1.20 -0.86 -10.85
N GLY A 50 0.63 -1.88 -10.23
CA GLY A 50 0.27 -3.13 -10.89
C GLY A 50 -0.98 -3.78 -10.31
N PRO A 51 -1.47 -4.86 -10.95
CA PRO A 51 -2.60 -5.63 -10.43
C PRO A 51 -2.24 -6.31 -9.10
N GLY A 52 -3.23 -6.49 -8.23
CA GLY A 52 -3.07 -7.12 -6.94
C GLY A 52 -2.75 -6.14 -5.81
N LEU A 53 -1.69 -6.39 -5.06
CA LEU A 53 -1.30 -5.58 -3.91
C LEU A 53 -0.16 -4.65 -4.29
N ASN A 54 -0.36 -3.35 -4.11
CA ASN A 54 0.64 -2.31 -4.30
C ASN A 54 1.16 -1.89 -2.93
N ILE A 55 2.47 -1.97 -2.73
CA ILE A 55 3.10 -1.90 -1.42
C ILE A 55 4.21 -0.86 -1.44
N VAL A 56 4.26 -0.03 -0.40
CA VAL A 56 5.34 0.94 -0.16
C VAL A 56 5.94 0.70 1.21
N LEU A 57 7.27 0.61 1.25
CA LEU A 57 8.07 0.50 2.47
C LEU A 57 8.77 1.84 2.72
N VAL A 58 8.58 2.43 3.89
CA VAL A 58 9.18 3.72 4.26
C VAL A 58 9.87 3.59 5.61
N ASN A 59 11.06 4.16 5.76
CA ASN A 59 11.69 4.27 7.08
C ASN A 59 10.87 5.23 7.95
N GLY A 60 10.28 4.76 9.05
CA GLY A 60 9.38 5.56 9.89
C GLY A 60 10.08 6.65 10.72
N VAL A 61 11.41 6.66 10.78
CA VAL A 61 12.20 7.68 11.51
C VAL A 61 12.58 8.84 10.60
N ILE A 62 13.16 8.54 9.43
CA ILE A 62 13.65 9.57 8.49
C ILE A 62 12.69 9.85 7.34
N LEU A 63 11.60 9.07 7.22
CA LEU A 63 10.56 9.19 6.19
C LEU A 63 11.09 9.03 4.75
N GLU A 64 12.16 8.26 4.59
CA GLU A 64 12.73 7.92 3.29
C GLU A 64 12.11 6.65 2.73
N LEU A 65 11.84 6.68 1.42
CA LEU A 65 11.36 5.51 0.68
C LEU A 65 12.45 4.42 0.68
N ILE A 66 12.10 3.24 1.18
CA ILE A 66 12.96 2.05 1.12
C ILE A 66 12.72 1.34 -0.21
N GLU A 67 11.47 0.95 -0.48
CA GLU A 67 11.12 0.20 -1.67
C GLU A 67 9.64 0.34 -2.03
N THR A 68 9.31 0.18 -3.32
CA THR A 68 7.94 0.04 -3.81
C THR A 68 7.82 -1.25 -4.60
N GLY A 69 6.70 -1.96 -4.46
CA GLY A 69 6.45 -3.18 -5.20
C GLY A 69 4.98 -3.37 -5.53
N ALA A 70 4.70 -4.07 -6.62
CA ALA A 70 3.37 -4.55 -6.95
C ALA A 70 3.41 -6.08 -7.04
N SER A 71 2.49 -6.74 -6.35
CA SER A 71 2.40 -8.20 -6.31
C SER A 71 1.08 -8.66 -6.92
N ASN A 72 1.16 -9.34 -8.05
CA ASN A 72 0.01 -9.81 -8.80
C ASN A 72 -0.65 -11.01 -8.09
N MET A 73 -1.74 -10.74 -7.37
CA MET A 73 -2.46 -11.76 -6.59
C MET A 73 -3.42 -12.62 -7.42
N TRP A 74 -3.44 -12.48 -8.75
CA TRP A 74 -4.19 -13.32 -9.68
C TRP A 74 -3.28 -14.32 -10.41
N ALA A 75 -2.26 -13.80 -11.11
CA ALA A 75 -1.36 -14.58 -11.97
C ALA A 75 0.08 -14.71 -11.43
N GLY A 76 0.44 -13.98 -10.38
CA GLY A 76 1.78 -14.01 -9.79
C GLY A 76 2.00 -15.11 -8.75
N ASP A 77 3.21 -15.16 -8.21
CA ASP A 77 3.60 -16.04 -7.11
C ASP A 77 3.52 -15.27 -5.77
N VAL A 78 2.75 -15.82 -4.83
CA VAL A 78 2.60 -15.30 -3.48
C VAL A 78 3.93 -15.30 -2.71
N ASN A 79 4.88 -16.15 -3.07
CA ASN A 79 6.20 -16.18 -2.42
C ASN A 79 7.02 -14.91 -2.68
N ASP A 80 6.80 -14.24 -3.81
CA ASP A 80 7.53 -13.00 -4.10
C ASP A 80 7.05 -11.86 -3.19
N LEU A 81 5.77 -11.85 -2.83
CA LEU A 81 5.24 -10.96 -1.78
C LEU A 81 5.93 -11.22 -0.42
N LEU A 82 6.06 -12.50 -0.04
CA LEU A 82 6.72 -12.86 1.22
C LEU A 82 8.19 -12.44 1.23
N LYS A 83 8.92 -12.63 0.13
CA LYS A 83 10.31 -12.18 0.00
C LYS A 83 10.45 -10.66 0.06
N PHE A 84 9.46 -9.93 -0.47
CA PHE A 84 9.44 -8.47 -0.46
C PHE A 84 9.18 -7.90 0.95
N ILE A 85 8.25 -8.48 1.70
CA ILE A 85 7.84 -7.94 3.02
C ILE A 85 8.69 -8.49 4.18
N ARG A 86 9.28 -9.68 4.09
CA ARG A 86 10.03 -10.24 5.23
C ARG A 86 11.29 -9.49 5.66
N PRO A 87 12.05 -8.84 4.77
CA PRO A 87 13.28 -8.12 5.15
C PRO A 87 13.06 -6.83 5.96
N LEU A 88 11.88 -6.62 6.55
CA LEU A 88 11.55 -5.38 7.28
C LEU A 88 12.43 -5.20 8.52
N HIS A 89 12.94 -3.98 8.66
CA HIS A 89 13.58 -3.51 9.88
C HIS A 89 12.53 -2.90 10.80
N GLU A 90 12.79 -2.98 12.12
CA GLU A 90 11.94 -2.31 13.12
C GLU A 90 11.78 -0.82 12.79
N GLY A 91 10.55 -0.32 12.90
CA GLY A 91 10.21 1.07 12.56
C GLY A 91 9.98 1.33 11.06
N THR A 92 9.79 0.30 10.25
CA THR A 92 9.38 0.48 8.84
C THR A 92 7.86 0.64 8.74
N LEU A 93 7.41 1.72 8.09
CA LEU A 93 6.00 1.89 7.72
C LEU A 93 5.71 1.08 6.45
N VAL A 94 4.61 0.31 6.47
CA VAL A 94 4.16 -0.52 5.35
C VAL A 94 2.81 -0.01 4.87
N PHE A 95 2.75 0.57 3.68
CA PHE A 95 1.51 1.00 3.04
C PHE A 95 1.09 -0.06 2.02
N VAL A 96 -0.18 -0.44 2.02
CA VAL A 96 -0.75 -1.42 1.09
C VAL A 96 -2.04 -0.87 0.49
N ALA A 97 -2.17 -0.95 -0.83
CA ALA A 97 -3.40 -0.62 -1.55
C ALA A 97 -3.71 -1.70 -2.60
N SER A 98 -4.97 -2.15 -2.66
CA SER A 98 -5.41 -3.12 -3.65
C SER A 98 -5.76 -2.49 -5.00
N CYS A 99 -5.54 -3.27 -6.05
CA CYS A 99 -5.93 -3.02 -7.43
C CYS A 99 -6.48 -4.30 -8.04
N ASN A 100 -7.67 -4.24 -8.63
CA ASN A 100 -8.41 -5.35 -9.21
C ASN A 100 -8.71 -6.50 -8.22
N ASP A 101 -7.82 -7.48 -8.13
CA ASP A 101 -7.98 -8.63 -7.25
C ASP A 101 -6.79 -8.75 -6.29
N PRO A 102 -6.99 -8.44 -4.98
CA PRO A 102 -5.93 -8.50 -4.00
C PRO A 102 -5.71 -9.86 -3.33
N VAL A 103 -6.57 -10.87 -3.54
CA VAL A 103 -6.59 -12.01 -2.61
C VAL A 103 -6.63 -13.41 -3.22
N THR A 104 -6.84 -13.59 -4.53
CA THR A 104 -6.95 -14.95 -5.10
C THR A 104 -5.75 -15.87 -4.76
N LYS A 105 -4.54 -15.31 -4.67
CA LYS A 105 -3.33 -16.05 -4.28
C LYS A 105 -2.92 -15.90 -2.80
N MET A 106 -3.63 -15.11 -2.00
CA MET A 106 -3.33 -15.00 -0.57
C MET A 106 -3.58 -16.34 0.13
N ASN A 107 -2.56 -16.81 0.87
CA ASN A 107 -2.64 -17.98 1.73
C ASN A 107 -2.65 -17.59 3.22
N GLU A 108 -2.78 -18.56 4.12
CA GLU A 108 -2.78 -18.32 5.57
C GLU A 108 -1.52 -17.58 6.05
N GLU A 109 -0.36 -17.90 5.47
CA GLU A 109 0.93 -17.29 5.80
C GLU A 109 0.96 -15.79 5.47
N THR A 110 0.53 -15.40 4.27
CA THR A 110 0.43 -13.97 3.90
C THR A 110 -0.59 -13.20 4.73
N ARG A 111 -1.75 -13.81 5.02
CA ARG A 111 -2.76 -13.18 5.88
C ARG A 111 -2.23 -12.99 7.30
N LYS A 112 -1.50 -13.98 7.82
CA LYS A 112 -0.83 -13.90 9.11
C LYS A 112 0.23 -12.80 9.11
N LEU A 113 1.05 -12.68 8.06
CA LEU A 113 2.04 -11.62 7.92
C LEU A 113 1.41 -10.22 8.02
N PHE A 114 0.32 -9.97 7.28
CA PHE A 114 -0.37 -8.67 7.39
C PHE A 114 -1.03 -8.46 8.76
N SER A 115 -1.53 -9.52 9.42
CA SER A 115 -1.99 -9.42 10.81
C SER A 115 -0.86 -9.07 11.78
N GLU A 116 0.35 -9.61 11.59
CA GLU A 116 1.54 -9.30 12.39
C GLU A 116 1.97 -7.84 12.20
N LEU A 117 1.78 -7.27 11.01
CA LEU A 117 1.95 -5.84 10.73
C LEU A 117 0.84 -4.95 11.32
N SER A 118 -0.08 -5.50 12.10
CA SER A 118 -1.24 -4.84 12.74
C SER A 118 -2.48 -4.62 11.86
N SER A 119 -2.62 -5.32 10.73
CA SER A 119 -3.89 -5.31 9.97
C SER A 119 -4.96 -6.12 10.67
N ARG A 120 -5.99 -5.42 11.19
CA ARG A 120 -7.16 -6.03 11.83
C ARG A 120 -8.00 -6.86 10.86
N ASN A 121 -8.09 -6.41 9.61
CA ASN A 121 -8.93 -7.03 8.61
C ASN A 121 -8.15 -7.98 7.69
N ALA A 122 -6.84 -8.23 7.85
CA ALA A 122 -6.06 -9.05 6.89
C ALA A 122 -6.64 -10.44 6.54
N LYS A 123 -7.49 -11.01 7.41
CA LYS A 123 -8.14 -12.30 7.20
C LYS A 123 -9.46 -12.22 6.41
N GLU A 124 -9.98 -11.02 6.21
CA GLU A 124 -11.33 -10.77 5.71
C GLU A 124 -11.41 -10.45 4.21
N PRO A 125 -10.46 -9.70 3.58
CA PRO A 125 -10.56 -9.34 2.17
C PRO A 125 -10.85 -10.56 1.29
N ALA A 126 -11.93 -10.40 0.54
CA ALA A 126 -12.43 -11.34 -0.44
C ALA A 126 -12.13 -10.83 -1.86
N PHE A 127 -12.43 -11.69 -2.84
CA PHE A 127 -12.20 -11.39 -4.25
C PHE A 127 -12.89 -10.08 -4.64
N HIS A 128 -12.14 -9.18 -5.30
CA HIS A 128 -12.55 -7.82 -5.69
C HIS A 128 -12.85 -6.81 -4.57
N ASP A 129 -12.54 -7.12 -3.30
CA ASP A 129 -12.64 -6.12 -2.25
C ASP A 129 -11.57 -5.04 -2.43
N SER A 130 -11.99 -3.78 -2.32
CA SER A 130 -11.07 -2.66 -2.17
C SER A 130 -10.51 -2.67 -0.75
N TRP A 131 -9.19 -2.72 -0.60
CA TRP A 131 -8.49 -2.77 0.68
C TRP A 131 -7.30 -1.82 0.67
N VAL A 132 -7.22 -1.00 1.71
CA VAL A 132 -6.05 -0.17 2.01
C VAL A 132 -5.65 -0.37 3.46
N PHE A 133 -4.36 -0.29 3.74
CA PHE A 133 -3.82 -0.53 5.07
C PHE A 133 -2.46 0.17 5.27
N VAL A 134 -2.23 0.67 6.49
CA VAL A 134 -0.91 1.13 6.94
C VAL A 134 -0.54 0.33 8.18
N GLY A 135 0.64 -0.29 8.16
CA GLY A 135 1.20 -1.08 9.25
C GLY A 135 2.59 -0.63 9.66
N VAL A 136 3.09 -1.26 10.73
CA VAL A 136 4.43 -1.10 11.31
C VAL A 136 5.02 -2.47 11.61
#